data_AF-A0A397HNS3-F1
#
_entry.id   AF-A0A397HNS3-F1
#
_cell.length_a   1.000
_cell.length_b   1.000
_cell.length_c   1.000
_cell.angle_alpha   90.00
_cell.angle_beta   90.00
_cell.angle_gamma   90.00
#
_symmetry.space_group_name_H-M   'P 1'
#
loop_
_entity.id
_entity.type
_entity.pdbx_description
1 polymer ?
#
loop_
_entity_poly.entity_id
_entity_poly.type
_entity_poly.pdbx_seq_one_letter_code
_entity_poly.pdbx_strand_id
1 'polypeptide(L)'
;MSLKFFDKLFQDFSKLANNKREYNVEESENAPTNENLIKTIIKPNISYKYIFGGVVNIENSDTKTVYELMINANELELKELSEKSESYLIESKASWLRTHLSLIYHLIFDSNEFKGLKKIYNKIIAKYSNLIFELKDFTLFQETVLISILQRDDLKVEEIKIWNYVIKWGIAQNSTLPTNSEE
;
A
#
# COMPACT_ATOMS: atom_id res chain seq x y z
N MET A 1 -12.71 1.09 18.79
CA MET A 1 -11.96 -0.01 19.46
C MET A 1 -11.50 0.55 20.81
N SER A 2 -11.80 -0.09 21.95
CA SER A 2 -11.68 0.58 23.27
C SER A 2 -10.22 0.67 23.75
N LEU A 3 -9.82 1.78 24.38
CA LEU A 3 -8.50 2.01 25.04
C LEU A 3 -7.98 0.80 25.85
N LYS A 4 -8.89 0.04 26.49
CA LYS A 4 -8.54 -1.16 27.27
C LYS A 4 -7.87 -2.26 26.44
N PHE A 5 -8.13 -2.32 25.13
CA PHE A 5 -7.49 -3.27 24.23
C PHE A 5 -6.01 -2.92 24.04
N PHE A 6 -5.70 -1.66 23.79
CA PHE A 6 -4.32 -1.18 23.65
C PHE A 6 -3.53 -1.29 24.94
N ASP A 7 -4.14 -0.99 26.10
CA ASP A 7 -3.48 -1.15 27.40
C ASP A 7 -3.08 -2.60 27.67
N LYS A 8 -3.99 -3.54 27.39
CA LYS A 8 -3.71 -4.97 27.57
C LYS A 8 -2.66 -5.46 26.57
N LEU A 9 -2.77 -5.06 25.31
CA LEU A 9 -1.80 -5.37 24.26
C LEU A 9 -0.38 -4.87 24.66
N PHE A 10 -0.28 -3.63 25.14
CA PHE A 10 0.97 -3.03 25.60
C PHE A 10 1.60 -3.77 26.78
N GLN A 11 0.79 -4.22 27.74
CA GLN A 11 1.24 -5.00 28.89
C GLN A 11 1.76 -6.39 28.48
N ASP A 12 1.06 -7.06 27.57
CA ASP A 12 1.45 -8.37 27.07
C ASP A 12 2.76 -8.28 26.26
N PHE A 13 2.92 -7.22 25.46
CA PHE A 13 4.19 -6.94 24.75
C PHE A 13 5.36 -6.58 25.66
N SER A 14 5.12 -5.78 26.70
CA SER A 14 6.19 -5.42 27.66
C SER A 14 6.72 -6.64 28.41
N LYS A 15 5.86 -7.61 28.72
CA LYS A 15 6.27 -8.90 29.30
C LYS A 15 7.10 -9.73 28.32
N LEU A 16 6.72 -9.75 27.05
CA LEU A 16 7.41 -10.49 25.99
C LEU A 16 8.79 -9.89 25.67
N ALA A 17 8.90 -8.57 25.55
CA ALA A 17 10.15 -7.88 25.23
C ALA A 17 11.22 -8.00 26.34
N ASN A 18 10.79 -8.18 27.59
CA ASN A 18 11.70 -8.38 28.72
C ASN A 18 12.26 -9.80 28.82
N ASN A 19 11.72 -10.77 28.07
CA ASN A 19 12.20 -12.15 28.06
C ASN A 19 13.18 -12.36 26.91
N LYS A 20 14.40 -11.83 27.05
CA LYS A 20 15.54 -12.12 26.16
C LYS A 20 15.97 -13.58 26.36
N ARG A 21 15.37 -14.53 25.64
CA ARG A 21 15.97 -15.83 25.30
C ARG A 21 15.17 -16.51 24.17
N GLU A 22 15.87 -16.69 23.05
CA GLU A 22 15.64 -17.59 21.90
C GLU A 22 14.19 -18.05 21.58
N TYR A 23 13.67 -17.55 20.46
CA TYR A 23 12.43 -18.03 19.86
C TYR A 23 12.68 -19.34 19.09
N ASN A 24 12.26 -20.46 19.67
CA ASN A 24 11.68 -21.56 18.92
C ASN A 24 10.16 -21.45 19.10
N VAL A 25 9.43 -21.13 18.03
CA VAL A 25 7.97 -21.08 18.06
C VAL A 25 7.45 -22.50 17.90
N GLU A 26 7.05 -23.14 19.00
CA GLU A 26 6.08 -24.22 18.93
C GLU A 26 4.67 -23.60 18.93
N GLU A 27 3.91 -23.92 17.89
CA GLU A 27 2.52 -23.50 17.74
C GLU A 27 1.69 -24.02 18.90
N SER A 28 1.10 -23.11 19.69
CA SER A 28 0.05 -23.45 20.65
C SER A 28 -1.28 -22.97 20.11
N GLU A 29 -2.09 -23.94 19.69
CA GLU A 29 -3.51 -23.79 19.36
C GLU A 29 -4.28 -23.26 20.59
N ASN A 30 -5.23 -22.36 20.34
CA ASN A 30 -6.28 -21.84 21.25
C ASN A 30 -6.10 -20.42 21.82
N ALA A 31 -6.10 -19.42 20.93
CA ALA A 31 -6.78 -18.14 21.15
C ALA A 31 -7.29 -17.63 19.78
N PRO A 32 -8.38 -16.84 19.68
CA PRO A 32 -8.74 -16.15 18.45
C PRO A 32 -7.72 -15.01 18.26
N THR A 33 -6.49 -15.39 17.97
CA THR A 33 -5.40 -14.47 17.76
C THR A 33 -5.64 -13.94 16.37
N ASN A 34 -6.01 -12.66 16.30
CA ASN A 34 -6.19 -11.93 15.06
C ASN A 34 -4.89 -12.11 14.25
N GLU A 35 -4.90 -13.03 13.29
CA GLU A 35 -3.74 -13.37 12.47
C GLU A 35 -3.14 -12.12 11.82
N ASN A 36 -3.96 -11.11 11.54
CA ASN A 36 -3.51 -9.83 11.00
C ASN A 36 -2.66 -9.09 12.03
N LEU A 37 -3.05 -9.06 13.31
CA LEU A 37 -2.19 -8.50 14.36
C LEU A 37 -0.88 -9.28 14.44
N ILE A 38 -0.87 -10.62 14.50
CA ILE A 38 0.40 -11.38 14.58
C ILE A 38 1.28 -11.12 13.33
N LYS A 39 0.69 -11.07 12.13
CA LYS A 39 1.42 -10.77 10.90
C LYS A 39 1.99 -9.35 10.90
N THR A 40 1.23 -8.35 11.38
CA THR A 40 1.69 -6.96 11.59
C THR A 40 2.72 -6.85 12.72
N ILE A 41 2.67 -7.73 13.73
CA ILE A 41 3.60 -7.80 14.86
C ILE A 41 4.99 -8.29 14.41
N ILE A 42 5.09 -9.07 13.33
CA ILE A 42 6.33 -9.75 12.92
C ILE A 42 7.27 -8.87 12.04
N LYS A 43 6.84 -7.74 11.47
CA LYS A 43 7.74 -6.74 10.82
C LYS A 43 7.02 -5.42 10.49
N PRO A 44 7.67 -4.22 10.54
CA PRO A 44 9.07 -3.92 10.84
C PRO A 44 9.29 -3.29 12.23
N ASN A 45 10.44 -3.60 12.84
CA ASN A 45 10.98 -3.15 14.14
C ASN A 45 10.94 -1.62 14.37
N ILE A 46 10.67 -0.83 13.33
CA ILE A 46 10.68 0.64 13.36
C ILE A 46 9.42 1.20 14.05
N SER A 47 8.23 0.66 13.78
CA SER A 47 6.99 1.11 14.44
C SER A 47 7.07 0.94 15.96
N TYR A 48 7.68 -0.16 16.42
CA TYR A 48 7.93 -0.40 17.85
C TYR A 48 8.88 0.63 18.45
N LYS A 49 10.00 0.94 17.78
CA LYS A 49 10.92 1.99 18.25
C LYS A 49 10.23 3.34 18.39
N TYR A 50 9.28 3.65 17.50
CA TYR A 50 8.49 4.88 17.63
C TYR A 50 7.55 4.83 18.84
N ILE A 51 6.82 3.73 19.03
CA ILE A 51 5.87 3.57 20.15
C ILE A 51 6.60 3.67 21.51
N PHE A 52 7.78 3.08 21.64
CA PHE A 52 8.51 3.04 22.91
C PHE A 52 9.50 4.20 23.10
N GLY A 53 10.00 4.78 22.01
CA GLY A 53 11.06 5.80 22.05
C GLY A 53 10.65 7.18 21.52
N GLY A 54 9.47 7.31 20.91
CA GLY A 54 8.96 8.56 20.33
C GLY A 54 9.71 9.09 19.10
N VAL A 55 10.83 8.45 18.71
CA VAL A 55 11.70 8.93 17.63
C VAL A 55 12.09 7.77 16.72
N VAL A 56 11.98 8.00 15.42
CA VAL A 56 12.40 7.07 14.37
C VAL A 56 13.16 7.83 13.30
N ASN A 57 14.34 7.32 12.94
CA ASN A 57 15.09 7.80 11.78
C ASN A 57 14.77 6.92 10.56
N ILE A 58 14.20 7.54 9.52
CA ILE A 58 13.82 6.88 8.25
C ILE A 58 14.78 7.20 7.09
N GLU A 59 15.74 8.11 7.27
CA GLU A 59 16.58 8.63 6.18
C GLU A 59 17.46 7.54 5.56
N ASN A 60 18.04 6.68 6.41
CA ASN A 60 18.90 5.58 6.00
C ASN A 60 18.16 4.27 5.71
N SER A 61 16.83 4.26 5.85
CA SER A 61 16.01 3.08 5.56
C SER A 61 15.82 2.92 4.06
N ASP A 62 15.75 1.67 3.59
CA ASP A 62 15.36 1.41 2.21
C ASP A 62 13.90 1.86 1.97
N THR A 63 13.60 2.20 0.73
CA THR A 63 12.29 2.78 0.38
C THR A 63 11.12 1.85 0.70
N LYS A 64 11.30 0.54 0.53
CA LYS A 64 10.23 -0.44 0.80
C LYS A 64 9.93 -0.47 2.29
N THR A 65 10.94 -0.43 3.15
CA THR A 65 10.75 -0.32 4.59
C THR A 65 10.01 0.97 4.98
N VAL A 66 10.29 2.11 4.36
CA VAL A 66 9.56 3.36 4.66
C VAL A 66 8.12 3.31 4.16
N TYR A 67 7.87 2.67 3.02
CA TYR A 67 6.53 2.39 2.51
C TYR A 67 5.72 1.49 3.45
N GLU A 68 6.30 0.38 3.90
CA GLU A 68 5.67 -0.50 4.87
C GLU A 68 5.43 0.21 6.21
N LEU A 69 6.37 1.07 6.66
CA LEU A 69 6.19 1.89 7.85
C LEU A 69 5.00 2.83 7.72
N MET A 70 4.86 3.51 6.57
CA MET A 70 3.75 4.42 6.30
C MET A 70 2.39 3.71 6.45
N ILE A 71 2.26 2.52 5.87
CA ILE A 71 1.03 1.70 5.93
C ILE A 71 0.78 1.22 7.35
N ASN A 72 1.76 0.57 7.98
CA ASN A 72 1.60 0.04 9.33
C ASN A 72 1.32 1.15 10.36
N ALA A 73 1.95 2.31 10.21
CA ALA A 73 1.67 3.46 11.07
C ALA A 73 0.23 3.96 10.90
N ASN A 74 -0.32 3.95 9.67
CA ASN A 74 -1.71 4.28 9.43
C ASN A 74 -2.66 3.27 10.08
N GLU A 75 -2.38 1.97 9.90
CA GLU A 75 -3.17 0.88 10.49
C GLU A 75 -3.18 0.90 12.03
N LEU A 76 -2.08 1.34 12.64
CA LEU A 76 -1.93 1.50 14.09
C LEU A 76 -2.42 2.86 14.62
N GLU A 77 -3.06 3.68 13.78
CA GLU A 77 -3.53 5.03 14.11
C GLU A 77 -2.41 6.00 14.55
N LEU A 78 -1.14 5.70 14.22
CA LEU A 78 0.03 6.56 14.44
C LEU A 78 0.14 7.62 13.35
N LYS A 79 -0.85 8.50 13.30
CA LYS A 79 -1.09 9.45 12.20
C LYS A 79 0.14 10.29 11.83
N GLU A 80 0.80 10.89 12.82
CA GLU A 80 1.98 11.74 12.58
C GLU A 80 3.12 10.97 11.90
N LEU A 81 3.37 9.73 12.34
CA LEU A 81 4.41 8.89 11.75
C LEU A 81 4.06 8.49 10.31
N SER A 82 2.79 8.18 10.06
CA SER A 82 2.30 7.85 8.72
C SER A 82 2.45 9.05 7.77
N GLU A 83 1.97 10.24 8.17
CA GLU A 83 2.05 11.47 7.37
C GLU A 83 3.50 11.90 7.09
N LYS A 84 4.39 11.74 8.07
CA LYS A 84 5.82 12.03 7.89
C LYS A 84 6.48 11.03 6.95
N SER A 85 6.13 9.75 7.04
CA SER A 85 6.65 8.71 6.14
C SER A 85 6.15 8.92 4.71
N GLU A 86 4.87 9.27 4.54
CA GLU A 86 4.28 9.65 3.25
C GLU A 86 5.03 10.83 2.61
N SER A 87 5.23 11.91 3.38
CA SER A 87 5.92 13.11 2.91
C SER A 87 7.35 12.81 2.48
N TYR A 88 8.08 11.99 3.26
CA TYR A 88 9.43 11.57 2.90
C TYR A 88 9.47 10.74 1.61
N LEU A 89 8.53 9.82 1.40
CA LEU A 89 8.45 9.04 0.15
C LEU A 89 8.24 9.96 -1.06
N ILE A 90 7.35 10.93 -0.93
CA ILE A 90 7.04 11.92 -1.96
C ILE A 90 8.27 12.77 -2.30
N GLU A 91 8.93 13.33 -1.28
CA GLU A 91 10.01 14.30 -1.45
C GLU A 91 11.32 13.64 -1.86
N SER A 92 11.64 12.49 -1.27
CA SER A 92 12.97 11.90 -1.35
C SER A 92 13.03 10.63 -2.20
N LYS A 93 11.89 9.94 -2.44
CA LYS A 93 11.86 8.62 -3.10
C LYS A 93 10.97 8.59 -4.36
N ALA A 94 10.84 9.73 -5.03
CA ALA A 94 10.01 9.88 -6.25
C ALA A 94 10.36 8.90 -7.38
N SER A 95 11.63 8.49 -7.53
CA SER A 95 12.03 7.50 -8.54
C SER A 95 11.42 6.13 -8.28
N TRP A 96 11.38 5.69 -7.02
CA TRP A 96 10.79 4.41 -6.62
C TRP A 96 9.27 4.43 -6.79
N LEU A 97 8.62 5.54 -6.41
CA LEU A 97 7.17 5.73 -6.63
C LEU A 97 6.80 5.59 -8.11
N ARG A 98 7.63 6.13 -9.02
CA ARG A 98 7.43 6.01 -10.48
C ARG A 98 7.61 4.59 -11.02
N THR A 99 8.43 3.75 -10.39
CA THR A 99 8.63 2.36 -10.83
C THR A 99 7.63 1.39 -10.20
N HIS A 100 6.87 1.83 -9.19
CA HIS A 100 5.89 1.02 -8.47
C HIS A 100 4.47 1.61 -8.58
N LEU A 101 4.12 2.16 -9.75
CA LEU A 101 2.85 2.86 -9.95
C LEU A 101 1.63 1.99 -9.64
N SER A 102 1.58 0.73 -10.12
CA SER A 102 0.45 -0.18 -9.86
C SER A 102 0.21 -0.38 -8.36
N LEU A 103 1.28 -0.61 -7.58
CA LEU A 103 1.22 -0.76 -6.13
C LEU A 103 0.62 0.49 -5.45
N ILE A 104 1.08 1.68 -5.84
CA ILE A 104 0.61 2.92 -5.24
C ILE A 104 -0.83 3.23 -5.66
N TYR A 105 -1.20 2.93 -6.91
CA TYR A 105 -2.58 3.11 -7.38
C TYR A 105 -3.56 2.26 -6.58
N HIS A 106 -3.25 0.98 -6.38
CA HIS A 106 -4.03 0.11 -5.51
C HIS A 106 -4.19 0.72 -4.11
N LEU A 107 -3.11 1.20 -3.50
CA LEU A 107 -3.15 1.78 -2.16
C LEU A 107 -4.09 3.00 -2.06
N ILE A 108 -3.97 3.96 -2.98
CA ILE A 108 -4.70 5.25 -2.90
C ILE A 108 -6.17 5.17 -3.34
N PHE A 109 -6.55 4.11 -4.06
CA PHE A 109 -7.91 3.89 -4.53
C PHE A 109 -8.71 2.97 -3.62
N ASP A 110 -8.07 1.98 -2.98
CA ASP A 110 -8.72 1.14 -1.98
C ASP A 110 -8.83 1.83 -0.62
N SER A 111 -7.99 2.83 -0.35
CA SER A 111 -8.06 3.63 0.87
C SER A 111 -8.48 5.08 0.58
N ASN A 112 -9.22 5.67 1.51
CA ASN A 112 -9.41 7.13 1.56
C ASN A 112 -8.27 7.84 2.30
N GLU A 113 -7.18 7.11 2.56
CA GLU A 113 -5.98 7.57 3.27
C GLU A 113 -4.91 8.06 2.28
N PHE A 114 -3.76 8.50 2.80
CA PHE A 114 -2.60 8.95 2.00
C PHE A 114 -2.92 10.05 0.97
N LYS A 115 -3.47 11.16 1.46
CA LYS A 115 -3.96 12.28 0.64
C LYS A 115 -2.86 12.95 -0.19
N GLY A 116 -1.61 12.93 0.29
CA GLY A 116 -0.47 13.50 -0.42
C GLY A 116 -0.16 12.72 -1.68
N LEU A 117 -0.03 11.40 -1.56
CA LEU A 117 0.16 10.47 -2.67
C LEU A 117 -1.01 10.56 -3.65
N LYS A 118 -2.25 10.50 -3.15
CA LYS A 118 -3.46 10.61 -3.98
C LYS A 118 -3.47 11.90 -4.81
N LYS A 119 -3.11 13.03 -4.21
CA LYS A 119 -3.01 14.33 -4.91
C LYS A 119 -1.96 14.32 -6.01
N ILE A 120 -0.79 13.74 -5.78
CA ILE A 120 0.29 13.69 -6.79
C ILE A 120 -0.09 12.76 -7.93
N TYR A 121 -0.60 11.58 -7.62
CA TYR A 121 -0.98 10.59 -8.63
C TYR A 121 -2.17 11.07 -9.47
N ASN A 122 -3.16 11.75 -8.87
CA ASN A 122 -4.22 12.40 -9.63
C ASN A 122 -3.69 13.46 -10.62
N LYS A 123 -2.64 14.21 -10.27
CA LYS A 123 -1.99 15.13 -11.20
C LYS A 123 -1.22 14.40 -12.30
N ILE A 124 -0.61 13.26 -12.00
CA ILE A 124 0.08 12.42 -12.98
C ILE A 124 -0.94 11.87 -13.98
N ILE A 125 -2.09 11.35 -13.52
CA ILE A 125 -3.18 10.88 -14.40
C ILE A 125 -3.66 11.99 -15.32
N ALA A 126 -3.97 13.17 -14.78
CA ALA A 126 -4.47 14.30 -15.58
C ALA A 126 -3.45 14.79 -16.63
N LYS A 127 -2.15 14.74 -16.30
CA LYS A 127 -1.08 15.27 -17.16
C LYS A 127 -0.58 14.26 -18.18
N TYR A 128 -0.55 12.99 -17.82
CA TYR A 128 0.08 11.90 -18.57
C TYR A 128 -0.88 10.73 -18.75
N SER A 129 -2.14 11.05 -19.07
CA SER A 129 -3.23 10.08 -19.15
C SER A 129 -2.92 8.91 -20.08
N ASN A 130 -2.27 9.18 -21.23
CA ASN A 130 -1.84 8.16 -22.18
C ASN A 130 -0.80 7.19 -21.60
N LEU A 131 0.17 7.70 -20.83
CA LEU A 131 1.26 6.89 -20.29
C LEU A 131 0.79 5.86 -19.28
N ILE A 132 -0.34 6.10 -18.60
CA ILE A 132 -0.90 5.16 -17.62
C ILE A 132 -1.38 3.89 -18.30
N PHE A 133 -2.06 4.02 -19.43
CA PHE A 133 -2.55 2.89 -20.18
C PHE A 133 -1.43 2.13 -20.92
N GLU A 134 -0.31 2.81 -21.16
CA GLU A 134 0.91 2.23 -21.76
C GLU A 134 1.84 1.56 -20.74
N LEU A 135 1.50 1.60 -19.44
CA LEU A 135 2.30 0.94 -18.41
C LEU A 135 2.42 -0.56 -18.65
N LYS A 136 3.61 -1.11 -18.42
CA LYS A 136 3.88 -2.54 -18.58
C LYS A 136 2.99 -3.40 -17.67
N ASP A 137 2.70 -2.89 -16.49
CA ASP A 137 1.87 -3.48 -15.44
C ASP A 137 0.41 -3.01 -15.47
N PHE A 138 -0.03 -2.30 -16.53
CA PHE A 138 -1.42 -1.85 -16.65
C PHE A 138 -2.43 -3.00 -16.54
N THR A 139 -2.13 -4.15 -17.13
CA THR A 139 -3.00 -5.34 -17.06
C THR A 139 -3.08 -5.94 -15.65
N LEU A 140 -2.24 -5.50 -14.71
CA LEU A 140 -2.29 -5.92 -13.31
C LEU A 140 -3.15 -5.00 -12.45
N PHE A 141 -3.74 -3.94 -13.01
CA PHE A 141 -4.65 -3.08 -12.27
C PHE A 141 -5.88 -3.87 -11.83
N GLN A 142 -6.31 -3.67 -10.59
CA GLN A 142 -7.59 -4.16 -10.14
C GLN A 142 -8.74 -3.42 -10.83
N GLU A 143 -9.89 -4.08 -10.90
CA GLU A 143 -11.09 -3.52 -11.53
C GLU A 143 -11.50 -2.19 -10.88
N THR A 144 -11.44 -2.08 -9.55
CA THR A 144 -11.73 -0.86 -8.78
C THR A 144 -10.83 0.31 -9.21
N VAL A 145 -9.53 0.05 -9.33
CA VAL A 145 -8.55 1.02 -9.81
C VAL A 145 -8.87 1.44 -11.24
N LEU A 146 -9.13 0.50 -12.14
CA LEU A 146 -9.44 0.81 -13.53
C LEU A 146 -10.70 1.67 -13.64
N ILE A 147 -11.79 1.30 -12.97
CA ILE A 147 -13.05 2.07 -12.95
C ILE A 147 -12.80 3.50 -12.45
N SER A 148 -12.04 3.66 -11.37
CA SER A 148 -11.75 4.98 -10.81
C SER A 148 -10.97 5.90 -11.76
N ILE A 149 -10.12 5.34 -12.62
CA ILE A 149 -9.41 6.09 -13.65
C ILE A 149 -10.37 6.46 -14.77
N LEU A 150 -11.21 5.52 -15.23
CA LEU A 150 -12.17 5.71 -16.32
C LEU A 150 -13.29 6.71 -15.98
N GLN A 151 -13.63 6.88 -14.70
CA GLN A 151 -14.64 7.84 -14.24
C GLN A 151 -14.18 9.31 -14.33
N ARG A 152 -12.91 9.56 -14.66
CA ARG A 152 -12.37 10.92 -14.75
C ARG A 152 -12.73 11.58 -16.08
N ASP A 153 -13.16 12.83 -16.00
CA ASP A 153 -13.47 13.70 -17.14
C ASP A 153 -12.25 14.45 -17.70
N ASP A 154 -11.14 14.45 -16.95
CA ASP A 154 -9.91 15.19 -17.29
C ASP A 154 -8.84 14.35 -18.02
N LEU A 155 -9.19 13.15 -18.49
CA LEU A 155 -8.28 12.29 -19.24
C LEU A 155 -8.00 12.87 -20.64
N LYS A 156 -6.72 13.10 -20.94
CA LYS A 156 -6.27 13.63 -22.25
C LYS A 156 -5.98 12.52 -23.26
N VAL A 157 -6.93 11.61 -23.43
CA VAL A 157 -6.84 10.48 -24.37
C VAL A 157 -8.16 10.34 -25.12
N GLU A 158 -8.10 10.04 -26.42
CA GLU A 158 -9.30 9.74 -27.21
C GLU A 158 -10.00 8.50 -26.65
N GLU A 159 -11.33 8.57 -26.49
CA GLU A 159 -12.13 7.48 -25.91
C GLU A 159 -11.91 6.14 -26.62
N ILE A 160 -11.75 6.14 -27.95
CA ILE A 160 -11.49 4.92 -28.72
C ILE A 160 -10.18 4.23 -28.31
N LYS A 161 -9.15 5.02 -27.95
CA LYS A 161 -7.89 4.45 -27.43
C LYS A 161 -8.11 3.87 -26.05
N ILE A 162 -8.88 4.54 -25.20
CA ILE A 162 -9.23 4.03 -23.86
C ILE A 162 -9.93 2.67 -23.98
N TRP A 163 -10.92 2.54 -24.88
CA TRP A 163 -11.60 1.27 -25.14
C TRP A 163 -10.64 0.14 -25.54
N ASN A 164 -9.67 0.41 -26.42
CA ASN A 164 -8.65 -0.58 -26.79
C ASN A 164 -7.84 -1.07 -25.58
N TYR A 165 -7.49 -0.18 -24.65
CA TYR A 165 -6.80 -0.57 -23.43
C TYR A 165 -7.68 -1.38 -22.47
N VAL A 166 -8.95 -1.01 -22.32
CA VAL A 166 -9.91 -1.76 -21.50
C VAL A 166 -10.10 -3.18 -22.03
N ILE A 167 -10.20 -3.35 -23.35
CA ILE A 167 -10.26 -4.67 -23.99
C ILE A 167 -8.99 -5.47 -23.71
N LYS A 168 -7.80 -4.86 -23.90
CA LYS A 168 -6.51 -5.50 -23.60
C LYS A 168 -6.42 -5.94 -22.13
N TRP A 169 -6.89 -5.11 -21.20
CA TRP A 169 -6.97 -5.46 -19.78
C TRP A 169 -7.94 -6.63 -19.55
N GLY A 170 -9.14 -6.59 -20.13
CA GLY A 170 -10.16 -7.64 -19.96
C GLY A 170 -9.73 -9.00 -20.51
N ILE A 171 -8.99 -9.03 -21.62
CA ILE A 171 -8.37 -10.25 -22.17
C ILE A 171 -7.31 -10.79 -21.20
N ALA A 172 -6.48 -9.91 -20.63
CA ALA A 172 -5.43 -10.32 -19.70
C ALA A 172 -6.00 -10.93 -18.39
N GLN A 173 -7.15 -10.44 -17.92
CA GLN A 173 -7.84 -11.01 -16.75
C GLN A 173 -8.51 -12.36 -17.04
N ASN A 174 -8.87 -12.60 -18.31
CA ASN A 174 -9.56 -13.80 -18.75
C ASN A 174 -8.71 -14.58 -19.75
N SER A 175 -7.55 -15.07 -19.29
CA SER A 175 -6.59 -15.80 -20.13
C SER A 175 -7.10 -17.13 -20.72
N THR A 176 -8.32 -17.54 -20.36
CA THR A 176 -9.03 -18.71 -20.90
C THR A 176 -9.91 -18.38 -22.11
N LEU A 177 -10.06 -17.11 -22.47
CA LEU A 177 -10.78 -16.71 -23.68
C LEU A 177 -9.99 -17.15 -24.92
N PRO A 178 -10.65 -17.77 -25.91
CA PRO A 178 -9.97 -18.15 -27.15
C PRO A 178 -9.49 -16.89 -27.87
N THR A 179 -8.21 -16.86 -28.24
CA THR A 179 -7.53 -15.72 -28.85
C THR A 179 -7.94 -15.44 -30.31
N ASN A 180 -9.07 -15.98 -30.77
CA ASN A 180 -9.47 -15.90 -32.18
C ASN A 180 -10.80 -15.17 -32.34
N SER A 181 -10.72 -13.98 -32.94
CA SER A 181 -11.71 -13.54 -33.91
C SER A 181 -10.97 -13.30 -35.23
N GLU A 182 -10.70 -14.39 -35.95
CA GLU A 182 -10.51 -14.32 -37.39
C GLU A 182 -11.92 -14.19 -37.98
N GLU A 183 -12.24 -13.01 -38.51
CA GLU A 183 -13.19 -12.84 -39.62
C GLU A 183 -12.44 -12.28 -40.82
#